data_AF-A0A841L8W5-F1
#
_entry.id   AF-A0A841L8W5-F1
#
_cell.length_a   1.000
_cell.length_b   1.000
_cell.length_c   1.000
_cell.angle_alpha   90.00
_cell.angle_beta   90.00
_cell.angle_gamma   90.00
#
_symmetry.space_group_name_H-M   'P 1'
#
loop_
_entity.id
_entity.type
_entity.pdbx_description
1 polymer ?
#
loop_
_entity_poly.entity_id
_entity_poly.type
_entity_poly.pdbx_seq_one_letter_code
_entity_poly.pdbx_strand_id
1 'polypeptide(L)'
;MTSNLTSKSRSILAAVLLFGLLHHADHALRVDHSGWPFLPQVTPYTFSLLIYPALALVMWADVPLRLKAAMVGLIAIGVIYAHIVIETPRMQYVMWAFNRSLEPQFAGVSNALCISSPTLGVFAVVIAMGVNILLPVLALSLWRDGRHVNAT
;
A
#
# COMPACT_ATOMS: atom_id res chain seq x y z
N MET A 1 -20.68 -11.62 -7.76
CA MET A 1 -20.10 -11.18 -9.05
C MET A 1 -18.56 -11.07 -9.03
N THR A 2 -17.87 -11.96 -8.30
CA THR A 2 -16.41 -12.22 -8.43
C THR A 2 -16.12 -13.34 -9.44
N SER A 3 -17.13 -13.78 -10.19
CA SER A 3 -17.17 -15.03 -10.96
C SER A 3 -16.17 -15.08 -12.12
N ASN A 4 -15.61 -13.94 -12.54
CA ASN A 4 -14.72 -13.86 -13.71
C ASN A 4 -13.23 -13.73 -13.35
N LEU A 5 -12.87 -13.75 -12.06
CA LEU A 5 -11.47 -13.70 -11.65
C LEU A 5 -10.84 -15.09 -11.59
N THR A 6 -9.69 -15.24 -12.24
CA THR A 6 -8.89 -16.47 -12.09
C THR A 6 -8.47 -16.66 -10.63
N SER A 7 -8.17 -17.91 -10.25
CA SER A 7 -7.62 -18.19 -8.91
C SER A 7 -6.34 -17.39 -8.65
N LYS A 8 -5.51 -17.21 -9.69
CA LYS A 8 -4.30 -16.39 -9.63
C LYS A 8 -4.60 -14.92 -9.30
N SER A 9 -5.53 -14.27 -10.02
CA SER A 9 -5.91 -12.87 -9.73
C SER A 9 -6.47 -12.71 -8.31
N ARG A 10 -7.21 -13.71 -7.81
CA ARG A 10 -7.70 -13.72 -6.43
C ARG A 10 -6.57 -13.84 -5.40
N SER A 11 -5.59 -14.72 -5.63
CA SER A 11 -4.42 -14.85 -4.75
C SER A 11 -3.57 -13.57 -4.72
N ILE A 12 -3.38 -12.93 -5.88
CA ILE A 12 -2.66 -11.66 -5.95
C ILE A 12 -3.42 -10.57 -5.19
N LEU A 13 -4.74 -10.47 -5.37
CA LEU A 13 -5.57 -9.52 -4.61
C LEU A 13 -5.46 -9.76 -3.10
N ALA A 14 -5.54 -11.01 -2.64
CA ALA A 14 -5.36 -11.33 -1.23
C ALA A 14 -3.97 -10.90 -0.71
N ALA A 15 -2.92 -11.11 -1.51
CA ALA A 15 -1.58 -10.65 -1.18
C ALA A 15 -1.48 -9.11 -1.11
N VAL A 16 -2.10 -8.37 -2.05
CA VAL A 16 -2.19 -6.90 -2.02
C VAL A 16 -2.83 -6.43 -0.72
N LEU A 17 -3.96 -7.04 -0.32
CA LEU A 17 -4.66 -6.66 0.90
C LEU A 17 -3.82 -6.95 2.15
N LEU A 18 -3.18 -8.12 2.22
CA LEU A 18 -2.31 -8.50 3.33
C LEU A 18 -1.11 -7.55 3.45
N PHE A 19 -0.35 -7.34 2.37
CA PHE A 19 0.80 -6.45 2.38
C PHE A 19 0.41 -5.00 2.66
N GLY A 20 -0.71 -4.53 2.09
CA GLY A 20 -1.25 -3.20 2.38
C GLY A 20 -1.61 -3.04 3.86
N LEU A 21 -2.23 -4.05 4.49
CA LEU A 21 -2.55 -4.03 5.92
C LEU A 21 -1.29 -4.02 6.78
N LEU A 22 -0.32 -4.87 6.49
CA LEU A 22 0.96 -4.89 7.20
C LEU A 22 1.71 -3.57 7.06
N HIS A 23 1.66 -2.96 5.88
CA HIS A 23 2.28 -1.67 5.60
C HIS A 23 1.61 -0.52 6.38
N HIS A 24 0.27 -0.47 6.43
CA HIS A 24 -0.40 0.54 7.24
C HIS A 24 -0.22 0.32 8.75
N ALA A 25 -0.10 -0.94 9.19
CA ALA A 25 0.28 -1.23 10.58
C ALA A 25 1.71 -0.73 10.89
N ASP A 26 2.64 -0.92 9.97
CA ASP A 26 3.99 -0.33 10.03
C ASP A 26 3.93 1.20 10.19
N HIS A 27 3.19 1.90 9.33
CA HIS A 27 2.98 3.34 9.44
C HIS A 27 2.46 3.75 10.81
N ALA A 28 1.37 3.10 11.26
CA ALA A 28 0.72 3.37 12.55
C ALA A 28 1.73 3.28 13.71
N LEU A 29 2.62 2.29 13.67
CA LEU A 29 3.65 2.07 14.69
C LEU A 29 4.85 3.02 14.55
N ARG A 30 5.16 3.52 13.36
CA ARG A 30 6.22 4.51 13.15
C ARG A 30 5.85 5.91 13.66
N VAL A 31 4.55 6.22 13.74
CA VAL A 31 3.95 7.45 14.30
C VAL A 31 4.32 8.75 13.57
N ASP A 32 5.56 8.95 13.17
CA ASP A 32 6.06 10.18 12.54
C ASP A 32 5.38 10.51 11.20
N HIS A 33 4.85 9.51 10.50
CA HIS A 33 4.03 9.70 9.30
C HIS A 33 2.55 9.37 9.53
N SER A 34 2.16 9.02 10.76
CA SER A 34 0.77 8.68 11.09
C SER A 34 -0.02 9.93 11.41
N GLY A 35 -1.05 10.20 10.62
CA GLY A 35 -2.05 11.20 10.96
C GLY A 35 -3.14 10.65 11.88
N TRP A 36 -4.33 11.21 11.77
CA TRP A 36 -5.52 10.73 12.45
C TRP A 36 -5.75 9.22 12.17
N PRO A 37 -6.14 8.42 13.18
CA PRO A 37 -6.52 8.80 14.55
C PRO A 37 -5.37 8.84 15.58
N PHE A 38 -4.12 8.57 15.17
CA PHE A 38 -2.99 8.49 16.10
C PHE A 38 -2.47 9.88 16.49
N LEU A 39 -2.48 10.81 15.54
CA LEU A 39 -2.21 12.23 15.77
C LEU A 39 -3.43 13.08 15.34
N PRO A 40 -3.67 14.27 15.92
CA PRO A 40 -4.82 15.10 15.55
C PRO A 40 -4.82 15.58 14.08
N GLN A 41 -3.64 15.60 13.43
CA GLN A 41 -3.48 16.10 12.07
C GLN A 41 -3.94 15.08 11.03
N VAL A 42 -4.61 15.57 9.98
CA VAL A 42 -4.83 14.77 8.77
C VAL A 42 -3.55 14.81 7.94
N THR A 43 -2.97 13.64 7.66
CA THR A 43 -1.72 13.51 6.89
C THR A 43 -1.95 12.65 5.65
N PRO A 44 -0.96 12.52 4.74
CA PRO A 44 -1.07 11.58 3.62
C PRO A 44 -1.45 10.15 4.03
N TYR A 45 -1.05 9.69 5.22
CA TYR A 45 -1.49 8.41 5.80
C TYR A 45 -3.02 8.33 5.97
N THR A 46 -3.68 9.39 6.45
CA THR A 46 -5.13 9.39 6.63
C THR A 46 -5.84 9.20 5.28
N PHE A 47 -5.32 9.83 4.21
CA PHE A 47 -5.85 9.65 2.86
C PHE A 47 -5.49 8.29 2.26
N SER A 48 -4.34 7.69 2.60
CA SER A 48 -3.95 6.38 2.08
C SER A 48 -4.91 5.28 2.53
N LEU A 49 -5.59 5.43 3.67
CA LEU A 49 -6.65 4.51 4.10
C LEU A 49 -7.84 4.44 3.12
N LEU A 50 -8.06 5.47 2.28
CA LEU A 50 -9.08 5.45 1.22
C LEU A 50 -8.79 4.41 0.14
N ILE A 51 -7.57 3.86 0.09
CA ILE A 51 -7.23 2.83 -0.88
C ILE A 51 -8.05 1.55 -0.69
N TYR A 52 -8.42 1.20 0.55
CA TYR A 52 -9.23 0.02 0.83
C TYR A 52 -10.65 0.13 0.28
N PRO A 53 -11.43 1.18 0.63
CA PRO A 53 -12.75 1.36 0.02
C PRO A 53 -12.65 1.59 -1.48
N ALA A 54 -11.62 2.29 -1.99
CA ALA A 54 -11.43 2.44 -3.43
C ALA A 54 -11.23 1.10 -4.14
N LEU A 55 -10.34 0.24 -3.64
CA LEU A 55 -10.14 -1.10 -4.18
C LEU A 55 -11.40 -1.95 -4.05
N ALA A 56 -12.10 -1.89 -2.92
CA ALA A 56 -13.36 -2.61 -2.73
C ALA A 56 -14.41 -2.18 -3.78
N LEU A 57 -14.57 -0.87 -3.99
CA LEU A 57 -15.48 -0.33 -5.01
C LEU A 57 -15.09 -0.78 -6.42
N VAL A 58 -13.80 -0.69 -6.78
CA VAL A 58 -13.30 -1.17 -8.09
C VAL A 58 -13.61 -2.65 -8.29
N MET A 59 -13.36 -3.47 -7.26
CA MET A 59 -13.59 -4.92 -7.36
C MET A 59 -15.08 -5.28 -7.36
N TRP A 60 -15.92 -4.52 -6.67
CA TRP A 60 -17.38 -4.72 -6.61
C TRP A 60 -18.10 -4.22 -7.86
N ALA A 61 -17.61 -3.13 -8.49
CA ALA A 61 -18.26 -2.50 -9.63
C ALA A 61 -18.52 -3.51 -10.76
N ASP A 62 -19.71 -3.45 -11.36
CA ASP A 62 -20.08 -4.28 -12.51
C ASP A 62 -19.58 -3.63 -13.81
N VAL A 63 -18.26 -3.66 -13.98
CA VAL A 63 -17.56 -3.07 -15.13
C VAL A 63 -16.55 -4.07 -15.72
N PRO A 64 -16.16 -3.91 -17.00
CA PRO A 64 -15.21 -4.81 -17.65
C PRO A 64 -13.88 -4.91 -16.89
N LEU A 65 -13.30 -6.12 -16.86
CA LEU A 65 -12.03 -6.37 -16.14
C LEU A 65 -10.88 -5.47 -16.59
N ARG A 66 -10.87 -5.03 -17.86
CA ARG A 66 -9.86 -4.08 -18.36
C ARG A 66 -10.02 -2.68 -17.76
N LEU A 67 -11.25 -2.24 -17.49
CA LEU A 67 -11.48 -0.99 -16.79
C LEU A 67 -11.05 -1.11 -15.32
N LYS A 68 -11.37 -2.24 -14.66
CA LYS A 68 -10.85 -2.52 -13.31
C LYS A 68 -9.33 -2.51 -13.29
N ALA A 69 -8.67 -3.12 -14.28
CA ALA A 69 -7.23 -3.10 -14.44
C ALA A 69 -6.67 -1.68 -14.54
N ALA A 70 -7.28 -0.82 -15.36
CA ALA A 70 -6.88 0.58 -15.50
C ALA A 70 -7.02 1.34 -14.18
N MET A 71 -8.14 1.17 -13.47
CA MET A 71 -8.38 1.79 -12.16
C MET A 71 -7.37 1.33 -11.10
N VAL A 72 -7.11 0.02 -11.01
CA VAL A 72 -6.06 -0.52 -10.11
C VAL A 72 -4.68 -0.01 -10.53
N GLY A 73 -4.40 0.13 -11.83
CA GLY A 73 -3.17 0.72 -12.33
C GLY A 73 -2.97 2.19 -11.90
N LEU A 74 -4.04 3.01 -11.95
CA LEU A 74 -4.01 4.38 -11.46
C LEU A 74 -3.74 4.44 -9.94
N ILE A 75 -4.38 3.57 -9.17
CA ILE A 75 -4.11 3.42 -7.74
C ILE A 75 -2.63 3.07 -7.51
N ALA A 76 -2.09 2.11 -8.28
CA ALA A 76 -0.69 1.70 -8.19
C ALA A 76 0.28 2.87 -8.45
N ILE A 77 0.01 3.69 -9.47
CA ILE A 77 0.81 4.88 -9.78
C ILE A 77 0.79 5.86 -8.60
N GLY A 78 -0.38 6.12 -8.01
CA GLY A 78 -0.50 7.00 -6.85
C GLY A 78 0.30 6.51 -5.64
N VAL A 79 0.23 5.21 -5.34
CA VAL A 79 1.00 4.59 -4.24
C VAL A 79 2.50 4.68 -4.50
N ILE A 80 2.95 4.34 -5.72
CA ILE A 80 4.37 4.42 -6.09
C ILE A 80 4.87 5.86 -5.98
N TYR A 81 4.08 6.83 -6.45
CA TYR A 81 4.42 8.25 -6.31
C TYR A 81 4.57 8.65 -4.84
N ALA A 82 3.63 8.25 -3.97
CA ALA A 82 3.73 8.52 -2.54
C ALA A 82 5.00 7.91 -1.92
N HIS A 83 5.39 6.69 -2.31
CA HIS A 83 6.62 6.05 -1.85
C HIS A 83 7.92 6.63 -2.42
N ILE A 84 7.83 7.46 -3.46
CA ILE A 84 9.00 8.16 -4.01
C ILE A 84 9.13 9.55 -3.38
N VAL A 85 8.00 10.24 -3.17
CA VAL A 85 7.99 11.68 -2.87
C VAL A 85 7.63 11.99 -1.42
N ILE A 86 6.71 11.24 -0.83
CA ILE A 86 6.11 11.55 0.48
C ILE A 86 6.79 10.72 1.57
N GLU A 87 6.80 9.40 1.41
CA GLU A 87 7.41 8.49 2.38
C GLU A 87 8.37 7.53 1.71
N THR A 88 9.64 7.89 1.73
CA THR A 88 10.68 7.10 1.06
C THR A 88 11.01 5.82 1.84
N PRO A 89 11.51 4.76 1.16
CA PRO A 89 12.03 3.56 1.83
C PRO A 89 13.10 3.88 2.88
N ARG A 90 13.88 4.95 2.66
CA ARG A 90 14.89 5.42 3.62
C ARG A 90 14.26 5.91 4.92
N MET A 91 13.14 6.64 4.84
CA MET A 91 12.40 7.11 6.02
C MET A 91 11.86 5.92 6.83
N GLN A 92 11.23 4.96 6.14
CA GLN A 92 10.71 3.72 6.75
C GLN A 92 11.83 2.95 7.47
N TYR A 93 12.95 2.74 6.78
CA TYR A 93 14.10 2.03 7.33
C TYR A 93 14.67 2.74 8.56
N VAL A 94 14.91 4.06 8.47
CA VAL A 94 15.60 4.80 9.54
C VAL A 94 14.76 4.87 10.81
N MET A 95 13.44 5.02 10.71
CA MET A 95 12.58 5.03 11.89
C MET A 95 12.71 3.74 12.69
N TRP A 96 12.70 2.57 12.04
CA TRP A 96 12.90 1.32 12.76
C TRP A 96 14.35 1.06 13.15
N ALA A 97 15.30 1.33 12.26
CA ALA A 97 16.70 1.01 12.49
C ALA A 97 17.30 1.86 13.62
N PHE A 98 16.90 3.12 13.73
CA PHE A 98 17.51 4.10 14.63
C PHE A 98 16.53 4.78 15.59
N ASN A 99 15.26 4.35 15.59
CA ASN A 99 14.20 4.90 16.44
C ASN A 99 14.09 6.44 16.35
N ARG A 100 14.16 6.98 15.12
CA ARG A 100 14.06 8.43 14.90
C ARG A 100 13.47 8.77 13.54
N SER A 101 12.72 9.86 13.48
CA SER A 101 12.28 10.43 12.21
C SER A 101 13.44 11.09 11.46
N LEU A 102 13.32 11.09 10.13
CA LEU A 102 14.16 11.90 9.24
C LEU A 102 13.49 13.21 8.82
N GLU A 103 12.23 13.40 9.16
CA GLU A 103 11.48 14.59 8.78
C GLU A 103 11.78 15.73 9.76
N PRO A 104 12.18 16.92 9.27
CA PRO A 104 12.53 18.05 10.14
C PRO A 104 11.41 18.45 11.10
N GLN A 105 10.15 18.39 10.65
CA GLN A 105 8.98 18.73 11.46
C GLN A 105 8.65 17.69 12.55
N PHE A 106 9.23 16.48 12.47
CA PHE A 106 9.09 15.41 13.46
C PHE A 106 10.42 15.09 14.14
N ALA A 107 11.32 16.08 14.23
CA ALA A 107 12.58 15.93 14.94
C ALA A 107 12.35 15.49 16.40
N GLY A 108 13.03 14.41 16.81
CA GLY A 108 12.89 13.83 18.15
C GLY A 108 11.73 12.84 18.31
N VAL A 109 10.90 12.64 17.28
CA VAL A 109 9.87 11.60 17.29
C VAL A 109 10.51 10.22 17.15
N SER A 110 10.08 9.30 18.01
CA SER A 110 10.43 7.87 18.03
C SER A 110 9.23 7.04 17.56
N ASN A 111 9.46 5.78 17.17
CA ASN A 111 8.36 4.86 16.93
C ASN A 111 7.62 4.56 18.24
N ALA A 112 6.35 4.15 18.14
CA ALA A 112 5.46 3.91 19.28
C ALA A 112 5.99 2.89 20.28
N LEU A 113 6.88 1.99 19.85
CA LEU A 113 7.43 0.92 20.66
C LEU A 113 8.78 1.29 21.29
N CYS A 114 9.35 2.45 20.92
CA CYS A 114 10.69 2.88 21.32
C CYS A 114 11.79 1.84 21.01
N ILE A 115 11.65 1.11 19.90
CA ILE A 115 12.58 0.04 19.50
C ILE A 115 13.54 0.54 18.41
N SER A 116 14.82 0.17 18.52
CA SER A 116 15.82 0.30 17.45
C SER A 116 16.20 -1.09 16.94
N SER A 117 15.81 -1.40 15.71
CA SER A 117 16.05 -2.69 15.05
C SER A 117 16.20 -2.52 13.54
N PRO A 118 17.43 -2.66 12.99
CA PRO A 118 17.66 -2.65 11.55
C PRO A 118 16.86 -3.72 10.81
N THR A 119 16.64 -4.88 11.45
CA THR A 119 15.83 -5.97 10.89
C THR A 119 14.38 -5.55 10.67
N LEU A 120 13.77 -4.85 11.63
CA LEU A 120 12.43 -4.28 11.44
C LEU A 120 12.43 -3.23 10.32
N GLY A 121 13.50 -2.44 10.18
CA GLY A 121 13.66 -1.51 9.07
C GLY A 121 13.68 -2.20 7.70
N VAL A 122 14.38 -3.34 7.58
CA VAL A 122 14.36 -4.16 6.35
C VAL A 122 12.95 -4.68 6.09
N PHE A 123 12.26 -5.21 7.11
CA PHE A 123 10.90 -5.72 6.94
C PHE A 123 9.93 -4.64 6.50
N ALA A 124 9.98 -3.43 7.09
CA ALA A 124 9.14 -2.31 6.71
C ALA A 124 9.31 -1.98 5.21
N VAL A 125 10.55 -1.86 4.75
CA VAL A 125 10.85 -1.60 3.33
C VAL A 125 10.38 -2.73 2.44
N VAL A 126 10.63 -3.99 2.80
CA VAL A 126 10.21 -5.15 1.99
C VAL A 126 8.68 -5.21 1.87
N ILE A 127 7.97 -4.95 2.95
CA ILE A 127 6.50 -4.91 2.96
C ILE A 127 5.99 -3.78 2.06
N ALA A 128 6.54 -2.56 2.18
CA ALA A 128 6.15 -1.43 1.34
C ALA A 128 6.47 -1.68 -0.15
N MET A 129 7.64 -2.24 -0.46
CA MET A 129 8.01 -2.59 -1.83
C MET A 129 7.15 -3.74 -2.38
N GLY A 130 6.73 -4.65 -1.51
CA GLY A 130 5.73 -5.67 -1.84
C GLY A 130 4.43 -5.04 -2.35
N VAL A 131 3.92 -4.00 -1.69
CA VAL A 131 2.74 -3.24 -2.17
C VAL A 131 3.01 -2.61 -3.55
N ASN A 132 4.16 -1.95 -3.73
CA ASN A 132 4.55 -1.32 -5.00
C ASN A 132 4.63 -2.29 -6.18
N ILE A 133 4.92 -3.56 -5.93
CA ILE A 133 5.00 -4.60 -6.96
C ILE A 133 3.64 -5.28 -7.16
N LEU A 134 2.95 -5.64 -6.07
CA LEU A 134 1.73 -6.42 -6.12
C LEU A 134 0.57 -5.66 -6.77
N LEU A 135 0.45 -4.35 -6.56
CA LEU A 135 -0.61 -3.54 -7.19
C LEU A 135 -0.51 -3.50 -8.73
N PRO A 136 0.66 -3.17 -9.34
CA PRO A 136 0.85 -3.31 -10.78
C PRO A 136 0.65 -4.74 -11.28
N VAL A 137 1.13 -5.74 -10.55
CA VAL A 137 0.94 -7.16 -10.92
C VAL A 137 -0.54 -7.53 -10.93
N LEU A 138 -1.33 -7.04 -9.97
CA LEU A 138 -2.78 -7.20 -9.95
C LEU A 138 -3.42 -6.55 -11.18
N ALA A 139 -3.08 -5.29 -11.48
CA ALA A 139 -3.59 -4.60 -12.66
C ALA A 139 -3.30 -5.38 -13.95
N LEU A 140 -2.07 -5.88 -14.12
CA LEU A 140 -1.68 -6.71 -15.26
C LEU A 140 -2.42 -8.05 -15.30
N SER A 141 -2.68 -8.67 -14.15
CA SER A 141 -3.44 -9.92 -14.06
C SER A 141 -4.90 -9.70 -14.47
N LEU A 142 -5.55 -8.64 -13.98
CA LEU A 142 -6.91 -8.26 -14.37
C LEU A 142 -7.01 -7.95 -15.87
N TRP A 143 -6.01 -7.26 -16.42
CA TRP A 143 -5.95 -6.98 -17.85
C TRP A 143 -5.89 -8.26 -18.68
N ARG A 144 -5.06 -9.22 -18.26
CA ARG A 144 -4.93 -10.53 -18.92
C ARG A 144 -6.23 -11.33 -18.84
N ASP A 145 -6.85 -11.42 -17.67
CA ASP A 145 -8.14 -12.09 -17.49
C ASP A 145 -9.21 -11.48 -18.41
N GLY A 146 -9.26 -10.15 -18.51
CA GLY A 146 -10.15 -9.43 -19.42
C GLY A 146 -9.83 -9.57 -20.92
N ARG A 147 -8.71 -10.16 -21.32
CA ARG A 147 -8.47 -10.57 -22.72
C ARG A 147 -9.08 -11.92 -23.03
N HIS A 148 -9.01 -12.86 -22.08
CA HIS A 148 -9.56 -14.20 -22.25
C HIS A 148 -11.09 -14.19 -22.31
N VAL A 149 -11.75 -13.36 -21.50
CA VAL A 149 -13.23 -13.23 -21.50
C VAL A 149 -13.76 -12.71 -22.85
N ASN A 150 -13.03 -11.85 -23.55
CA ASN A 150 -13.48 -11.30 -24.84
C ASN A 150 -13.15 -12.20 -26.04
N ALA A 151 -12.42 -13.31 -25.82
CA ALA A 151 -12.00 -14.23 -26.87
C ALA A 151 -12.85 -15.52 -26.92
N THR A 152 -13.78 -15.69 -25.99
CA THR A 152 -14.77 -16.76 -25.89
C THR A 152 -16.14 -16.21 -26.23
#